data_AF-A0A2S7T5X5-F1
#
_entry.id   AF-A0A2S7T5X5-F1
#
_cell.length_a   1.000
_cell.length_b   1.000
_cell.length_c   1.000
_cell.angle_alpha   90.00
_cell.angle_beta   90.00
_cell.angle_gamma   90.00
#
_symmetry.space_group_name_H-M   'P 1'
#
loop_
_entity.id
_entity.type
_entity.pdbx_description
1 polymer ?
#
loop_
_entity_poly.entity_id
_entity_poly.type
_entity_poly.pdbx_seq_one_letter_code
_entity_poly.pdbx_strand_id
1 'polypeptide(L)'
;MDNNQVSFPQISKGKHTLFYFWSGRQMGHFKNVTRQLDSLQRKRPDWQFVGINLETAEQDWRGMVRKMQVDTALQFRVSDSDQIRHLLHDLNQCIIAQDTIVLNGFAHMKRTLLLQGSQELASQ
;
A
#
# COMPACT_ATOMS: atom_id res chain seq x y z
N MET A 1 -5.40 17.67 -8.51
CA MET A 1 -4.71 16.89 -7.46
C MET A 1 -3.49 17.71 -7.12
N ASP A 2 -3.45 18.19 -5.90
CA ASP A 2 -2.46 19.17 -5.45
C ASP A 2 -1.08 18.52 -5.38
N ASN A 3 -0.06 19.26 -5.80
CA ASN A 3 1.33 18.80 -5.92
C ASN A 3 2.06 18.79 -4.55
N ASN A 4 1.33 18.45 -3.49
CA ASN A 4 1.85 18.52 -2.12
C ASN A 4 2.63 17.24 -1.80
N GLN A 5 3.92 17.39 -1.52
CA GLN A 5 4.72 16.30 -0.96
C GLN A 5 4.25 15.99 0.46
N VAL A 6 4.14 14.70 0.77
CA VAL A 6 3.79 14.17 2.09
C VAL A 6 4.71 13.01 2.46
N SER A 7 4.93 12.82 3.76
CA SER A 7 5.74 11.72 4.29
C SER A 7 4.87 10.56 4.81
N PHE A 8 5.46 9.37 4.92
CA PHE A 8 4.79 8.17 5.47
C PHE A 8 4.20 8.37 6.88
N PRO A 9 4.90 9.02 7.84
CA PRO A 9 4.33 9.34 9.15
C PRO A 9 3.09 10.22 9.06
N GLN A 10 3.08 11.23 8.18
CA GLN A 10 1.92 12.11 8.02
C GLN A 10 0.70 11.35 7.49
N ILE A 11 0.91 10.38 6.58
CA ILE A 11 -0.18 9.59 6.01
C ILE A 11 -0.77 8.60 7.03
N SER A 12 0.06 8.02 7.91
CA SER A 12 -0.34 6.97 8.86
C SER A 12 -0.74 7.46 10.25
N LYS A 13 -0.62 8.76 10.53
CA LYS A 13 -0.89 9.34 11.85
C LYS A 13 -2.32 9.02 12.32
N GLY A 14 -2.44 8.41 13.50
CA GLY A 14 -3.73 8.01 14.09
C GLY A 14 -4.50 6.94 13.31
N LYS A 15 -3.87 6.23 12.35
CA LYS A 15 -4.51 5.22 11.50
C LYS A 15 -3.73 3.91 11.50
N HIS A 16 -4.45 2.79 11.43
CA HIS A 16 -3.86 1.52 11.02
C HIS A 16 -3.76 1.53 9.50
N THR A 17 -2.53 1.59 8.97
CA THR A 17 -2.29 1.86 7.56
C THR A 17 -1.49 0.76 6.90
N LEU A 18 -2.01 0.21 5.81
CA LEU A 18 -1.28 -0.68 4.91
C LEU A 18 -0.86 0.11 3.68
N PHE A 19 0.45 0.29 3.51
CA PHE A 19 1.06 0.82 2.31
C PHE A 19 1.36 -0.32 1.35
N TYR A 20 0.77 -0.29 0.16
CA TYR A 20 1.02 -1.26 -0.90
C TYR A 20 1.69 -0.59 -2.10
N PHE A 21 2.53 -1.34 -2.80
CA PHE A 21 3.32 -0.82 -3.91
C PHE A 21 2.82 -1.33 -5.25
N TRP A 22 2.76 -0.45 -6.24
CA TRP A 22 2.33 -0.81 -7.58
C TRP A 22 3.06 -0.02 -8.67
N SER A 23 3.02 -0.53 -9.90
CA SER A 23 3.54 0.15 -11.08
C SER A 23 2.68 -0.21 -12.30
N GLY A 24 2.44 0.78 -13.16
CA GLY A 24 1.81 0.59 -14.46
C GLY A 24 2.65 -0.19 -15.46
N ARG A 25 3.97 -0.33 -15.24
CA ARG A 25 4.87 -1.10 -16.11
C ARG A 25 4.67 -2.61 -15.95
N GLN A 26 4.08 -3.07 -14.84
CA GLN A 26 3.90 -4.48 -14.52
C GLN A 26 2.42 -4.83 -14.32
N MET A 27 1.68 -4.92 -15.42
CA MET A 27 0.21 -5.08 -15.38
C MET A 27 -0.25 -6.36 -14.67
N GLY A 28 0.52 -7.45 -14.75
CA GLY A 28 0.23 -8.70 -14.01
C GLY A 28 0.32 -8.50 -12.50
N HIS A 29 1.36 -7.80 -12.03
CA HIS A 29 1.51 -7.41 -10.63
C HIS A 29 0.36 -6.51 -10.18
N PHE A 30 0.07 -5.47 -10.95
CA PHE A 30 -1.01 -4.54 -10.68
C PHE A 30 -2.36 -5.25 -10.45
N LYS A 31 -2.75 -6.17 -11.34
CA LYS A 31 -3.97 -6.99 -11.19
C LYS A 31 -3.98 -7.85 -9.93
N ASN A 32 -2.81 -8.34 -9.52
CA ASN A 32 -2.69 -9.18 -8.34
C ASN A 32 -2.74 -8.36 -7.04
N VAL A 33 -2.19 -7.15 -7.04
CA VAL A 33 -2.30 -6.18 -5.93
C VAL A 33 -3.74 -5.77 -5.72
N THR A 34 -4.43 -5.35 -6.79
CA THR A 34 -5.82 -4.89 -6.69
C THR A 34 -6.74 -5.99 -6.18
N ARG A 35 -6.59 -7.24 -6.66
CA ARG A 35 -7.35 -8.38 -6.13
C ARG A 35 -7.12 -8.62 -4.63
N GLN A 36 -5.88 -8.48 -4.16
CA GLN A 36 -5.56 -8.65 -2.74
C GLN A 36 -6.11 -7.49 -1.91
N LEU A 37 -6.04 -6.27 -2.43
CA LEU A 37 -6.61 -5.08 -1.83
C LEU A 37 -8.12 -5.23 -1.59
N ASP A 38 -8.87 -5.66 -2.60
CA ASP A 38 -10.33 -5.88 -2.50
C ASP A 38 -10.69 -6.92 -1.42
N SER A 39 -9.84 -7.91 -1.20
CA SER A 39 -10.01 -8.91 -0.15
C SER A 39 -9.72 -8.33 1.23
N LEU A 40 -8.64 -7.55 1.36
CA LEU A 40 -8.22 -6.94 2.61
C LEU A 40 -9.20 -5.85 3.07
N GLN A 41 -9.66 -4.99 2.16
CA GLN A 41 -10.62 -3.91 2.46
C GLN A 41 -11.94 -4.46 3.01
N ARG A 42 -12.42 -5.58 2.47
CA ARG A 42 -13.64 -6.25 2.99
C ARG A 42 -13.44 -6.84 4.39
N LYS A 43 -12.23 -7.27 4.73
CA LYS A 43 -11.92 -7.91 6.03
C LYS A 43 -11.51 -6.91 7.10
N ARG A 44 -10.91 -5.78 6.71
CA ARG A 44 -10.41 -4.72 7.60
C ARG A 44 -10.90 -3.35 7.11
N PRO A 45 -12.21 -3.08 7.19
CA PRO A 45 -12.77 -1.79 6.77
C PRO A 45 -12.31 -0.62 7.66
N ASP A 46 -11.78 -0.92 8.84
CA ASP A 46 -11.18 0.00 9.80
C ASP A 46 -9.76 0.45 9.42
N TRP A 47 -9.13 -0.22 8.44
CA TRP A 47 -7.77 0.10 7.99
C TRP A 47 -7.78 1.07 6.82
N GLN A 48 -6.73 1.90 6.78
CA GLN A 48 -6.42 2.74 5.63
C GLN A 48 -5.50 1.98 4.67
N PHE A 49 -5.85 1.96 3.38
CA PHE A 49 -5.05 1.32 2.34
C PHE A 49 -4.48 2.38 1.41
N VAL A 50 -3.16 2.51 1.41
CA VAL A 50 -2.45 3.59 0.70
C VAL A 50 -1.62 2.99 -0.42
N GLY A 51 -1.88 3.41 -1.65
CA GLY A 51 -1.14 2.94 -2.82
C GLY A 51 0.03 3.85 -3.13
N ILE A 52 1.23 3.28 -3.21
CA ILE A 52 2.46 3.98 -3.59
C ILE A 52 2.90 3.50 -4.97
N ASN A 53 2.80 4.38 -5.96
CA ASN A 53 3.30 4.11 -7.30
C ASN A 53 4.82 4.34 -7.36
N LEU A 54 5.56 3.33 -7.81
CA LEU A 54 7.03 3.36 -7.85
C LEU A 54 7.59 3.90 -9.17
N GLU A 55 6.90 3.64 -10.28
CA GLU A 55 7.49 3.85 -11.60
C GLU A 55 6.41 3.90 -12.68
N THR A 56 5.76 5.03 -12.80
CA THR A 56 4.81 5.35 -13.88
C THR A 56 4.90 6.84 -14.16
N ALA A 57 4.89 7.22 -15.44
CA ALA A 57 4.85 8.62 -15.85
C ALA A 57 3.60 9.28 -15.28
N GLU A 58 3.68 10.55 -14.90
CA GLU A 58 2.59 11.20 -14.16
C GLU A 58 1.25 11.15 -14.91
N GLN A 59 1.27 11.38 -16.22
CA GLN A 59 0.06 11.33 -17.06
C GLN A 59 -0.58 9.93 -17.05
N ASP A 60 0.22 8.88 -17.22
CA ASP A 60 -0.24 7.50 -17.19
C ASP A 60 -0.75 7.12 -15.80
N TRP A 61 -0.03 7.51 -14.75
CA TRP A 61 -0.41 7.29 -13.37
C TRP A 61 -1.78 7.90 -13.07
N ARG A 62 -2.00 9.16 -13.45
CA ARG A 62 -3.31 9.83 -13.30
C ARG A 62 -4.41 9.08 -14.05
N GLY A 63 -4.13 8.64 -15.28
CA GLY A 63 -5.07 7.86 -16.09
C GLY A 63 -5.41 6.50 -15.46
N MET A 64 -4.42 5.84 -14.87
CA MET A 64 -4.60 4.56 -14.18
C MET A 64 -5.38 4.74 -12.87
N VAL A 65 -5.01 5.70 -12.02
CA VAL A 65 -5.70 5.97 -10.74
C VAL A 65 -7.17 6.28 -10.96
N ARG A 66 -7.53 7.05 -12.00
CA ARG A 66 -8.95 7.34 -12.34
C ARG A 66 -9.75 6.09 -12.75
N LYS A 67 -9.07 5.07 -13.27
CA LYS A 67 -9.69 3.80 -13.66
C LYS A 67 -9.71 2.78 -12.52
N MET A 68 -8.92 3.00 -11.47
CA MET A 68 -8.95 2.17 -10.28
C MET A 68 -10.23 2.45 -9.50
N GLN A 69 -10.87 1.39 -9.02
CA GLN A 69 -12.01 1.49 -8.10
C GLN A 69 -11.53 1.67 -6.65
N VAL A 70 -10.60 2.61 -6.44
CA VAL A 70 -9.98 2.90 -5.14
C VAL A 70 -10.13 4.39 -4.82
N ASP A 71 -9.96 4.74 -3.55
CA ASP A 71 -9.88 6.15 -3.16
C ASP A 71 -8.63 6.79 -3.78
N THR A 72 -8.86 7.68 -4.75
CA THR A 72 -7.81 8.40 -5.46
C THR A 72 -7.00 9.33 -4.56
N ALA A 73 -7.56 9.77 -3.42
CA ALA A 73 -6.85 10.60 -2.44
C ALA A 73 -5.81 9.80 -1.65
N LEU A 74 -5.91 8.47 -1.64
CA LEU A 74 -4.97 7.56 -0.99
C LEU A 74 -3.96 6.95 -1.99
N GLN A 75 -3.89 7.50 -3.21
CA GLN A 75 -2.89 7.10 -4.20
C GLN A 75 -1.81 8.17 -4.30
N PHE A 76 -0.57 7.75 -4.06
CA PHE A 76 0.61 8.60 -4.13
C PHE A 76 1.60 8.05 -5.15
N ARG A 77 2.51 8.91 -5.59
CA ARG A 77 3.64 8.56 -6.44
C ARG A 77 4.91 8.92 -5.69
N VAL A 78 5.88 8.01 -5.67
CA VAL A 78 7.17 8.29 -5.06
C VAL A 78 7.93 9.34 -5.86
N SER A 79 8.58 10.28 -5.18
CA SER A 79 9.43 11.29 -5.82
C SER A 79 10.80 10.73 -6.23
N ASP A 80 11.34 9.82 -5.42
CA ASP A 80 12.58 9.07 -5.67
C ASP A 80 12.36 7.58 -5.38
N SER A 81 12.27 6.80 -6.44
CA SER A 81 11.99 5.38 -6.39
C SER A 81 13.18 4.52 -5.98
N ASP A 82 14.40 5.01 -6.15
CA ASP A 82 15.57 4.15 -6.07
C ASP A 82 15.81 3.70 -4.63
N GLN A 83 15.61 4.59 -3.66
CA GLN A 83 15.69 4.25 -2.24
C GLN A 83 14.66 3.18 -1.82
N ILE A 84 13.46 3.19 -2.40
CA ILE A 84 12.38 2.24 -2.04
C ILE A 84 12.57 0.89 -2.74
N ARG A 85 13.05 0.87 -3.99
CA ARG A 85 13.25 -0.38 -4.75
C ARG A 85 14.19 -1.36 -4.04
N HIS A 86 15.20 -0.84 -3.34
CA HIS A 86 16.17 -1.69 -2.63
C HIS A 86 15.56 -2.41 -1.42
N LEU A 87 14.42 -1.92 -0.91
CA LEU A 87 13.67 -2.52 0.21
C LEU A 87 12.60 -3.52 -0.28
N LEU A 88 12.19 -3.42 -1.54
CA LEU A 88 11.13 -4.24 -2.14
C LEU A 88 11.72 -5.38 -2.96
N HIS A 89 11.99 -6.49 -2.29
CA HIS A 89 12.52 -7.73 -2.86
C HIS A 89 11.46 -8.58 -3.59
N ASP A 90 10.17 -8.44 -3.24
CA ASP A 90 9.06 -9.12 -3.90
C ASP A 90 7.96 -8.10 -4.24
N LEU A 91 7.39 -8.27 -5.43
CA LEU A 91 6.26 -7.52 -5.94
C LEU A 91 5.11 -7.40 -4.91
N ASN A 92 4.81 -8.44 -4.12
CA ASN A 92 3.70 -8.41 -3.16
C ASN A 92 4.01 -7.88 -1.76
N GLN A 93 5.19 -7.30 -1.57
CA GLN A 93 5.53 -6.70 -0.28
C GLN A 93 4.68 -5.47 0.02
N CYS A 94 4.33 -5.29 1.29
CA CYS A 94 3.64 -4.14 1.82
C CYS A 94 4.26 -3.73 3.16
N ILE A 95 4.00 -2.50 3.55
CA ILE A 95 4.39 -1.97 4.86
C ILE A 95 3.13 -1.76 5.68
N ILE A 96 3.13 -2.28 6.91
CA ILE A 96 2.06 -2.05 7.88
C ILE A 96 2.60 -1.07 8.91
N ALA A 97 1.89 0.04 9.09
CA ALA A 97 2.19 1.04 10.09
C ALA A 97 0.97 1.35 10.94
N GLN A 98 1.21 1.68 12.20
CA GLN A 98 0.19 2.18 13.10
C GLN A 98 0.72 3.42 13.79
N ASP A 99 -0.01 4.53 13.63
CA ASP A 99 0.32 5.81 14.24
C ASP A 99 1.80 6.18 14.09
N THR A 100 2.26 6.33 12.84
CA THR A 100 3.64 6.66 12.46
C THR A 100 4.69 5.56 12.68
N ILE A 101 4.38 4.50 13.43
CA ILE A 101 5.31 3.40 13.73
C ILE A 101 5.15 2.30 12.67
N VAL A 102 6.25 1.90 12.03
CA VAL A 102 6.27 0.72 11.16
C VAL A 102 6.22 -0.54 12.02
N LEU A 103 5.07 -1.23 11.99
CA LEU A 103 4.89 -2.50 12.68
C LEU A 103 5.51 -3.67 11.91
N ASN A 104 5.46 -3.61 10.58
CA ASN A 104 6.09 -4.60 9.70
C ASN A 104 6.49 -3.99 8.35
N GLY A 105 7.80 -3.91 8.09
CA GLY A 105 8.36 -3.34 6.85
C GLY A 105 8.48 -4.31 5.68
N PHE A 106 8.33 -5.62 5.92
CA PHE A 106 8.50 -6.68 4.92
C PHE A 106 7.29 -7.61 4.87
N ALA A 107 6.10 -7.08 5.21
CA ALA A 107 4.87 -7.85 5.15
C ALA A 107 4.58 -8.26 3.70
N HIS A 108 3.86 -9.37 3.51
CA HIS A 108 3.34 -9.75 2.20
C HIS A 108 1.82 -9.71 2.25
N MET A 109 1.20 -9.06 1.27
CA MET A 109 -0.26 -8.87 1.24
C MET A 109 -1.05 -10.19 1.39
N LYS A 110 -0.55 -11.31 0.85
CA LYS A 110 -1.18 -12.64 1.01
C LYS A 110 -1.12 -13.17 2.45
N ARG A 111 -0.05 -12.88 3.19
CA ARG A 111 0.22 -13.43 4.53
C ARG A 111 -0.21 -12.49 5.66
N THR A 112 -0.46 -11.20 5.38
CA THR A 112 -0.95 -10.23 6.35
C THR A 112 -2.21 -10.72 7.09
N LEU A 113 -3.05 -11.51 6.40
CA LEU A 113 -4.24 -12.12 6.99
C LEU A 113 -3.96 -13.28 7.97
N LEU A 114 -2.82 -13.95 7.83
CA LEU A 114 -2.48 -15.13 8.64
C LEU A 114 -1.78 -14.74 9.95
N LEU A 115 -0.94 -13.70 9.93
CA LEU A 115 -0.16 -13.30 11.11
C LEU A 115 -1.02 -12.73 12.25
N GLN A 116 -2.20 -12.19 11.94
CA GLN A 116 -3.06 -11.58 12.97
C GLN A 116 -4.08 -12.54 13.59
N GLY A 117 -4.52 -13.57 12.86
CA GLY A 117 -5.32 -14.64 13.46
C GLY A 117 -4.56 -15.38 14.58
N SER A 118 -3.22 -15.47 14.46
CA SER A 118 -2.36 -16.05 15.49
C SER A 118 -2.10 -15.12 16.68
N GLN A 119 -2.11 -13.80 16.49
CA GLN A 119 -1.90 -12.81 17.56
C GLN A 119 -3.17 -12.57 18.38
N GLU A 120 -4.35 -12.60 17.75
CA GLU A 120 -5.66 -12.50 18.44
C GLU A 120 -6.00 -13.76 19.27
N LEU A 121 -5.46 -14.93 18.92
CA LEU A 121 -5.57 -16.18 19.70
C LEU A 121 -4.56 -16.26 20.86
N ALA A 122 -3.42 -15.56 20.76
CA ALA A 122 -2.42 -15.52 21.83
C ALA A 122 -2.69 -14.45 22.90
N SER A 123 -3.69 -13.60 22.67
CA SER A 123 -4.12 -12.52 23.57
C SER A 123 -5.43 -12.82 24.30
N GLN A 124 -5.91 -14.07 24.22
CA GLN A 124 -7.05 -14.63 24.96
C GLN A 124 -6.57 -15.74 25.89
#